data_AF-A0A7W9D0S4-F1
#
_entry.id   AF-A0A7W9D0S4-F1
#
_cell.length_a   1.000
_cell.length_b   1.000
_cell.length_c   1.000
_cell.angle_alpha   90.00
_cell.angle_beta   90.00
_cell.angle_gamma   90.00
#
_symmetry.space_group_name_H-M   'P 1'
#
loop_
_entity.id
_entity.type
_entity.pdbx_description
1 polymer ?
#
loop_
_entity_poly.entity_id
_entity_poly.type
_entity_poly.pdbx_seq_one_letter_code
_entity_poly.pdbx_strand_id
1 'polypeptide(L)' 'MSMMVNSPLYSDDVDILAGALYAWCAEHRIKLQSQEGLSAANVAISLYDAGYQTQDQLLGALHNYEFH' A
#
# COMPACT_ATOMS: atom_id res chain seq x y z
N MET A 1 -4.73 -12.45 -27.89
CA MET A 1 -5.76 -11.46 -27.52
C MET A 1 -5.29 -10.80 -26.26
N SER A 2 -4.69 -9.61 -26.36
CA SER A 2 -4.22 -8.87 -25.19
C SER A 2 -5.46 -8.31 -24.49
N MET A 3 -5.87 -8.95 -23.41
CA MET A 3 -6.88 -8.40 -22.52
C MET A 3 -6.23 -7.20 -21.85
N MET A 4 -6.59 -6.02 -22.34
CA MET A 4 -6.32 -4.77 -21.65
C MET A 4 -7.17 -4.84 -20.38
N VAL A 5 -6.57 -5.34 -19.29
CA VAL A 5 -7.17 -5.28 -17.97
C VAL A 5 -7.14 -3.82 -17.54
N ASN A 6 -8.05 -3.03 -18.09
CA ASN A 6 -8.49 -1.81 -17.44
C ASN A 6 -9.36 -2.29 -16.27
N SER A 7 -8.73 -2.84 -15.23
CA SER A 7 -9.35 -2.85 -13.92
C SER A 7 -9.62 -1.39 -13.61
N PRO A 8 -10.88 -0.94 -13.47
CA PRO A 8 -11.08 0.30 -12.76
C PRO A 8 -10.40 0.05 -11.42
N LEU A 9 -9.42 0.88 -11.04
CA LEU A 9 -9.01 0.93 -9.64
C LEU A 9 -10.32 1.18 -8.90
N TYR A 10 -10.86 0.13 -8.27
CA TYR A 10 -12.09 0.28 -7.55
C TYR A 10 -11.76 1.27 -6.45
N SER A 11 -12.68 2.17 -6.13
CA SER A 11 -12.47 3.11 -5.03
C SER A 11 -12.08 2.38 -3.74
N ASP A 12 -12.48 1.12 -3.62
CA ASP A 12 -12.05 0.14 -2.61
C ASP A 12 -10.53 -0.09 -2.60
N ASP A 13 -9.87 -0.30 -3.74
CA ASP A 13 -8.42 -0.53 -3.82
C ASP A 13 -7.62 0.68 -3.35
N VAL A 14 -8.08 1.87 -3.74
CA VAL A 14 -7.47 3.12 -3.31
C VAL A 14 -7.70 3.35 -1.81
N ASP A 15 -8.88 3.02 -1.29
CA ASP A 15 -9.19 3.11 0.13
C ASP A 15 -8.34 2.14 0.96
N ILE A 16 -8.18 0.91 0.50
CA ILE A 16 -7.34 -0.12 1.11
C ILE A 16 -5.87 0.32 1.18
N LEU A 17 -5.30 0.79 0.05
CA LEU A 17 -3.93 1.29 -0.02
C LEU A 17 -3.74 2.54 0.84
N ALA A 18 -4.65 3.51 0.73
CA ALA A 18 -4.59 4.74 1.50
C ALA A 18 -4.72 4.47 2.99
N GLY A 19 -5.64 3.61 3.41
CA GLY A 19 -5.85 3.22 4.79
C GLY A 19 -4.61 2.58 5.40
N ALA A 20 -3.95 1.67 4.66
CA ALA A 20 -2.72 1.02 5.11
C ALA A 20 -1.57 2.04 5.25
N LEU A 21 -1.41 2.92 4.26
CA LEU A 21 -0.42 3.99 4.27
C LEU A 21 -0.65 5.01 5.39
N TYR A 22 -1.89 5.43 5.61
CA TYR A 22 -2.22 6.37 6.68
C TYR A 22 -1.97 5.76 8.06
N ALA A 23 -2.34 4.49 8.27
CA ALA A 23 -2.07 3.79 9.52
C ALA A 23 -0.56 3.67 9.77
N TRP A 24 0.20 3.24 8.77
CA TRP A 24 1.65 3.12 8.84
C TRP A 24 2.33 4.48 9.14
N CYS A 25 1.95 5.53 8.39
CA CYS A 25 2.46 6.88 8.62
C CYS A 25 2.10 7.43 10.01
N ALA A 26 0.90 7.11 10.52
CA ALA A 26 0.48 7.53 11.85
C ALA A 26 1.32 6.87 12.96
N GLU A 27 1.64 5.59 12.79
CA GLU A 27 2.47 4.83 13.76
C GLU A 27 3.91 5.33 13.77
N HIS A 28 4.51 5.54 12.59
CA HIS A 28 5.90 5.98 12.47
C HIS A 28 6.07 7.52 12.61
N ARG A 29 4.98 8.28 12.74
CA ARG A 29 4.95 9.77 12.69
C ARG A 29 5.64 10.36 11.45
N ILE A 30 5.53 9.65 10.34
CA ILE A 30 6.11 10.04 9.05
C ILE A 30 5.04 10.76 8.23
N LYS A 31 5.43 11.79 7.48
CA LYS A 31 4.51 12.39 6.51
C LYS A 31 4.44 11.49 5.28
N LEU A 32 3.24 11.24 4.77
CA LEU A 32 3.03 10.48 3.54
C LEU A 32 3.84 11.04 2.34
N GLN A 33 4.04 12.35 2.31
CA GLN A 33 4.82 13.05 1.28
C GLN A 33 6.34 13.00 1.49
N SER A 34 6.81 12.45 2.62
CA SER A 34 8.24 12.25 2.86
C SER A 34 8.77 11.11 2.00
N GLN A 35 10.10 11.05 1.87
CA GLN A 35 10.76 9.95 1.14
C GLN A 35 10.42 8.58 1.73
N GLU A 36 10.34 8.45 3.06
CA GLU A 36 9.89 7.21 3.72
C GLU A 36 8.43 6.87 3.39
N GLY A 37 7.53 7.85 3.38
CA GLY A 37 6.12 7.64 2.99
C GLY A 37 5.97 7.23 1.53
N LEU A 38 6.80 7.77 0.63
CA LEU A 38 6.86 7.34 -0.77
C LEU A 38 7.42 5.93 -0.92
N SER A 39 8.46 5.56 -0.17
CA SER A 39 8.99 4.19 -0.14
C SER A 39 7.93 3.20 0.34
N ALA A 40 7.26 3.52 1.45
CA ALA A 40 6.15 2.74 1.98
C ALA A 40 5.02 2.59 0.94
N ALA A 41 4.67 3.67 0.23
CA ALA A 41 3.64 3.61 -0.81
C ALA A 41 4.02 2.67 -1.95
N ASN A 42 5.28 2.71 -2.37
CA ASN A 42 5.77 1.84 -3.44
C ASN A 42 5.75 0.36 -3.01
N VAL A 43 6.09 0.08 -1.75
CA VAL A 43 6.00 -1.27 -1.16
C VAL A 43 4.54 -1.72 -1.07
N ALA A 44 3.62 -0.85 -0.60
CA ALA A 44 2.20 -1.14 -0.52
C ALA A 44 1.61 -1.54 -1.88
N ILE A 45 1.97 -0.82 -2.94
CA ILE A 45 1.53 -1.13 -4.31
C ILE A 45 2.09 -2.49 -4.77
N SER A 46 3.36 -2.76 -4.47
CA SER A 46 4.01 -4.03 -4.82
C SER A 46 3.37 -5.22 -4.09
N LEU A 47 2.99 -5.02 -2.83
CA LEU A 47 2.28 -6.02 -2.04
C LEU A 47 0.86 -6.23 -2.54
N TYR A 48 0.15 -5.16 -2.89
CA TYR A 48 -1.19 -5.26 -3.46
C TYR A 48 -1.18 -6.06 -4.77
N ASP A 49 -0.20 -5.81 -5.65
CA ASP A 49 0.03 -6.59 -6.87
C ASP A 49 0.38 -8.07 -6.58
N ALA A 50 1.11 -8.32 -5.48
CA ALA A 50 1.41 -9.67 -5.00
C ALA A 50 0.19 -10.42 -4.41
N GLY A 51 -0.98 -9.77 -4.32
CA GLY A 51 -2.24 -10.38 -3.87
C GLY A 51 -2.68 -9.97 -2.45
N TYR A 52 -2.06 -8.95 -1.86
CA TYR A 52 -2.46 -8.42 -0.56
C TYR A 52 -3.62 -7.43 -0.74
N GLN A 53 -4.85 -7.96 -0.76
CA GLN A 53 -6.05 -7.19 -1.10
C GLN A 53 -6.77 -6.58 0.12
N THR A 54 -6.15 -6.56 1.30
CA THR A 54 -6.78 -5.98 2.50
C THR A 54 -5.83 -5.04 3.22
N GLN A 55 -6.40 -4.04 3.88
CA GLN A 55 -5.65 -3.01 4.60
C GLN A 55 -4.75 -3.63 5.68
N ASP A 56 -5.29 -4.58 6.45
CA ASP A 56 -4.57 -5.24 7.56
C ASP A 56 -3.38 -6.07 7.05
N GLN A 57 -3.57 -6.82 5.96
CA GLN A 57 -2.49 -7.57 5.34
C GLN A 57 -1.39 -6.66 4.79
N LEU A 58 -1.77 -5.56 4.12
CA LEU A 58 -0.82 -4.57 3.62
C LEU A 58 -0.05 -3.91 4.75
N LEU A 59 -0.75 -3.46 5.79
CA LEU A 59 -0.14 -2.81 6.96
C LEU A 59 0.84 -3.76 7.67
N GLY A 60 0.43 -5.01 7.91
CA GLY A 60 1.29 -6.02 8.52
C GLY A 60 2.53 -6.31 7.68
N ALA A 61 2.39 -6.40 6.36
CA ALA A 61 3.53 -6.61 5.46
C ALA A 61 4.43 -5.37 5.35
N LEU A 62 3.87 -4.16 5.37
CA LEU A 62 4.59 -2.88 5.43
C LEU A 62 5.48 -2.79 6.68
N HIS A 63 4.94 -3.13 7.86
CA HIS A 63 5.73 -3.18 9.09
C HIS A 63 6.86 -4.20 9.01
N ASN A 64 6.64 -5.35 8.36
CA ASN A 64 7.68 -6.36 8.20
C ASN A 64 8.76 -5.96 7.19
N TYR A 65 8.45 -5.06 6.25
CA TYR A 65 9.40 -4.58 5.23
C TYR A 65 10.40 -3.55 5.79
N GLU A 66 10.05 -2.81 6.84
CA GLU A 66 10.94 -1.86 7.54
C GLU A 66 12.13 -2.54 8.25
N PHE A 67 12.06 -3.85 8.50
CA PHE A 67 13.08 -4.60 9.25
C PHE A 67 14.08 -5.39 8.37
N HIS A 68 14.12 -5.13 7.06
CA HIS A 68 15.06 -5.78 6.11
C HIS A 68 16.01 -4.78 5.45
#